data_AF-A0A6N7IMK5-F1
#
_entry.id   AF-A0A6N7IMK5-F1
#
_cell.length_a   1.000
_cell.length_b   1.000
_cell.length_c   1.000
_cell.angle_alpha   90.00
_cell.angle_beta   90.00
_cell.angle_gamma   90.00
#
_symmetry.space_group_name_H-M   'P 1'
#
loop_
_entity.id
_entity.type
_entity.pdbx_description
1 polymer ?
#
loop_
_entity_poly.entity_id
_entity_poly.type
_entity_poly.pdbx_seq_one_letter_code
_entity_poly.pdbx_strand_id
1 'polypeptide(L)'
;MSKIDNKARQREHDQYLSMVGQPRRRVLVDTSEIFDEIVSQMATQILLYEEKTRGKNRIRKLLEDIREPKFNLSELVEVIKQDVENAYKADFAYLHGPDVQLGEENLKEIEDYKLKAVTHFLERIRREFSEEYLQRQVDKLAVAYNIEHLKPKPEPDADTMKAIEELQQEATATIERIRALKREIADAKCRLDQLWRLEVEALRGTSREGHSQVRVMIFKEWPEIGP
;
A
#
# COMPACT_ATOMS: atom_id res chain seq x y z
N MET A 1 11.24 21.49 -11.97
CA MET A 1 10.29 22.52 -11.49
C MET A 1 10.88 23.13 -10.23
N SER A 2 11.05 24.46 -10.21
CA SER A 2 11.62 25.18 -9.08
C SER A 2 10.77 24.92 -7.83
N LYS A 3 11.30 24.14 -6.87
CA LYS A 3 10.79 24.14 -5.50
C LYS A 3 11.14 25.50 -4.93
N ILE A 4 10.33 26.52 -5.22
CA ILE A 4 10.34 27.70 -4.37
C ILE A 4 9.97 27.17 -2.99
N ASP A 5 10.94 27.21 -2.09
CA ASP A 5 10.85 26.80 -0.70
C ASP A 5 9.49 27.26 -0.14
N ASN A 6 8.71 26.34 0.43
CA ASN A 6 7.38 26.66 0.97
C ASN A 6 7.49 27.82 1.97
N LYS A 7 8.60 27.90 2.73
CA LYS A 7 8.92 29.04 3.59
C LYS A 7 9.08 30.35 2.84
N ALA A 8 9.72 30.35 1.67
CA ALA A 8 9.88 31.56 0.87
C ALA A 8 8.53 32.06 0.33
N ARG A 9 7.70 31.15 -0.20
CA ARG A 9 6.33 31.50 -0.63
C ARG A 9 5.47 32.01 0.51
N GLN A 10 5.60 31.41 1.69
CA GLN A 10 4.85 31.81 2.86
C GLN A 10 5.28 33.18 3.38
N ARG A 11 6.58 33.50 3.35
CA ARG A 11 7.08 34.85 3.66
C ARG A 11 6.59 35.91 2.69
N GLU A 12 6.56 35.62 1.39
CA GLU A 12 6.01 36.53 0.37
C GLU A 12 4.51 36.79 0.60
N HIS A 13 3.76 35.74 0.92
CA HIS A 13 2.35 35.84 1.25
C HIS A 13 2.11 36.64 2.54
N ASP A 14 2.90 36.40 3.59
CA ASP A 14 2.82 37.14 4.86
C ASP A 14 3.15 38.63 4.68
N GLN A 15 4.14 38.95 3.83
CA GLN A 15 4.45 40.33 3.44
C GLN A 15 3.27 40.98 2.71
N TYR A 16 2.67 40.29 1.75
CA TYR A 16 1.49 40.80 1.04
C TYR A 16 0.32 41.06 1.99
N LEU A 17 0.03 40.11 2.89
CA LEU A 17 -1.00 40.24 3.92
C LEU A 17 -0.77 41.45 4.84
N SER A 18 0.48 41.70 5.22
CA SER A 18 0.84 42.89 5.99
C SER A 18 0.60 44.18 5.20
N MET A 19 0.89 44.20 3.90
CA MET A 19 0.68 45.38 3.05
C MET A 19 -0.81 45.72 2.88
N VAL A 20 -1.70 44.72 2.89
CA VAL A 20 -3.16 44.93 2.80
C VAL A 20 -3.84 45.12 4.17
N GLY A 21 -3.07 45.22 5.26
CA GLY A 21 -3.58 45.48 6.60
C GLY A 21 -4.24 44.26 7.28
N GLN A 22 -3.98 43.05 6.78
CA GLN A 22 -4.52 41.80 7.33
C GLN A 22 -3.39 40.84 7.74
N PRO A 23 -2.54 41.19 8.72
CA PRO A 23 -1.42 40.34 9.10
C PRO A 23 -1.89 38.97 9.60
N ARG A 24 -1.13 37.93 9.27
CA ARG A 24 -1.35 36.56 9.79
C ARG A 24 -1.28 36.59 11.32
N ARG A 25 -2.20 35.85 11.95
CA ARG A 25 -2.31 35.77 13.43
C ARG A 25 -2.07 34.37 13.99
N ARG A 26 -1.82 33.39 13.12
CA ARG A 26 -1.67 31.98 13.50
C ARG A 26 -0.32 31.45 13.05
N VAL A 27 0.30 30.69 13.92
CA VAL A 27 1.52 29.95 13.64
C VAL A 27 1.22 28.85 12.63
N LEU A 28 2.14 28.60 11.71
CA LEU A 28 2.01 27.57 10.69
C LEU A 28 3.30 26.77 10.62
N VAL A 29 3.22 25.50 11.00
CA VAL A 29 4.32 24.56 10.91
C VAL A 29 4.05 23.56 9.79
N ASP A 30 4.90 23.54 8.76
CA ASP A 30 4.88 22.51 7.72
C ASP A 30 5.54 21.23 8.25
N THR A 31 4.71 20.36 8.83
CA THR A 31 5.17 19.10 9.41
C THR A 31 5.82 18.18 8.38
N SER A 32 5.46 18.28 7.10
CA SER A 32 5.96 17.39 6.05
C SER A 32 7.40 17.72 5.66
N GLU A 33 7.73 19.02 5.63
CA GLU A 33 9.09 19.50 5.38
C GLU A 33 10.05 19.04 6.48
N ILE A 34 9.58 18.99 7.73
CA ILE A 34 10.39 18.62 8.90
C ILE A 34 10.99 17.22 8.78
N PHE A 35 10.22 16.23 8.31
CA PHE A 35 10.71 14.85 8.21
C PHE A 35 11.12 14.43 6.78
N ASP A 36 10.94 15.29 5.78
CA ASP A 36 11.30 15.01 4.38
C ASP A 36 12.78 14.66 4.23
N GLU A 37 13.65 15.38 4.93
CA GLU A 37 15.08 15.13 4.92
C GLU A 37 15.41 13.77 5.57
N ILE A 38 14.82 13.48 6.73
CA ILE A 38 15.01 12.21 7.45
C ILE A 38 14.60 11.03 6.55
N VAL A 39 13.41 11.10 5.95
CA VAL A 39 12.91 10.04 5.05
C VAL A 39 13.81 9.89 3.82
N SER A 40 14.29 10.99 3.23
CA SER A 40 15.20 10.95 2.08
C SER A 40 16.56 10.32 2.43
N GLN A 41 17.08 10.60 3.62
CA GLN A 41 18.31 9.99 4.13
C GLN A 41 18.12 8.48 4.36
N MET A 42 16.99 8.08 4.97
CA MET A 42 16.64 6.67 5.17
C MET A 42 16.56 5.92 3.83
N ALA A 43 15.82 6.47 2.86
CA ALA A 43 15.69 5.88 1.52
C ALA A 43 17.04 5.70 0.84
N THR A 44 17.92 6.70 0.94
CA THR A 44 19.27 6.64 0.38
C THR A 44 20.08 5.51 1.00
N GLN A 45 20.08 5.37 2.32
CA GLN A 45 20.84 4.31 3.01
C GLN A 45 20.31 2.90 2.71
N ILE A 46 18.98 2.75 2.58
CA ILE A 46 18.37 1.47 2.20
C ILE A 46 18.73 1.11 0.75
N LEU A 47 18.62 2.05 -0.18
CA LEU A 47 19.02 1.84 -1.58
C LEU A 47 20.50 1.43 -1.69
N LEU A 48 21.40 2.11 -0.98
CA LEU A 48 22.83 1.77 -0.94
C LEU A 48 23.07 0.34 -0.43
N TYR A 49 22.26 -0.13 0.52
CA TYR A 49 22.31 -1.51 1.02
C TYR A 49 21.76 -2.52 0.00
N GLU A 50 20.65 -2.22 -0.67
CA GLU A 50 20.07 -3.09 -1.70
C GLU A 50 20.99 -3.25 -2.92
N GLU A 51 21.60 -2.16 -3.39
CA GLU A 51 22.56 -2.20 -4.51
C GLU A 51 23.76 -3.09 -4.18
N LYS A 52 24.23 -3.08 -2.93
CA LYS A 52 25.29 -3.97 -2.43
C LYS A 52 24.90 -5.45 -2.48
N THR A 53 23.65 -5.78 -2.15
CA THR A 53 23.18 -7.18 -2.08
C THR A 53 22.84 -7.76 -3.46
N ARG A 54 22.45 -6.92 -4.44
CA ARG A 54 22.12 -7.34 -5.81
C ARG A 54 23.32 -7.35 -6.78
N GLY A 55 24.40 -6.62 -6.49
CA GLY A 55 25.54 -6.46 -7.40
C GLY A 55 26.52 -7.64 -7.49
N LYS A 56 26.69 -8.22 -8.68
CA LYS A 56 27.87 -9.04 -9.03
C LYS A 56 29.04 -8.12 -9.43
N ASN A 57 30.06 -8.03 -8.57
CA ASN A 57 31.45 -7.56 -8.78
C ASN A 57 31.88 -6.10 -8.50
N ARG A 58 33.11 -6.05 -7.94
CA ARG A 58 34.17 -5.02 -7.87
C ARG A 58 34.15 -3.87 -6.84
N ILE A 59 33.04 -3.44 -6.25
CA ILE A 59 33.05 -2.48 -5.11
C ILE A 59 32.95 -3.22 -3.76
N ARG A 60 33.37 -4.50 -3.72
CA ARG A 60 33.26 -5.34 -2.51
C ARG A 60 34.09 -4.80 -1.34
N LYS A 61 35.28 -4.26 -1.62
CA LYS A 61 36.23 -3.73 -0.61
C LYS A 61 35.89 -2.34 -0.07
N LEU A 62 35.12 -1.53 -0.78
CA LEU A 62 34.69 -0.20 -0.30
C LEU A 62 33.36 -0.28 0.47
N LEU A 63 32.57 -1.31 0.20
CA LEU A 63 31.25 -1.56 0.81
C LEU A 63 31.31 -2.60 1.93
N GLU A 64 32.47 -3.19 2.22
CA GLU A 64 32.65 -4.31 3.17
C GLU A 64 32.14 -3.97 4.58
N ASP A 65 32.17 -2.69 4.98
CA ASP A 65 31.73 -2.22 6.30
C ASP A 65 30.27 -1.77 6.41
N ILE A 66 29.50 -1.72 5.31
CA ILE A 66 28.09 -1.32 5.38
C ILE A 66 27.25 -2.46 5.94
N ARG A 67 26.99 -2.41 7.25
CA ARG A 67 26.00 -3.24 7.94
C ARG A 67 24.60 -2.89 7.44
N GLU A 68 23.65 -3.80 7.64
CA GLU A 68 22.22 -3.51 7.45
C GLU A 68 21.89 -2.19 8.17
N PRO A 69 21.30 -1.20 7.47
CA PRO A 69 20.96 0.07 8.10
C PRO A 69 19.90 -0.20 9.17
N LYS A 70 20.23 0.10 10.42
CA LYS A 70 19.31 -0.04 11.55
C LYS A 70 18.90 1.35 12.00
N PHE A 71 17.67 1.73 11.67
CA PHE A 71 17.06 2.96 12.16
C PHE A 71 16.36 2.72 13.50
N ASN A 72 16.57 3.62 14.46
CA ASN A 72 15.75 3.72 15.65
C ASN A 72 14.66 4.77 15.40
N LEU A 73 13.46 4.32 15.03
CA LEU A 73 12.35 5.23 14.74
C LEU A 73 11.92 6.05 15.97
N SER A 74 12.17 5.55 17.18
CA SER A 74 11.81 6.29 18.41
C SER A 74 12.69 7.52 18.58
N GLU A 75 14.00 7.39 18.34
CA GLU A 75 14.93 8.52 18.36
C GLU A 75 14.58 9.56 17.29
N LEU A 76 14.28 9.10 16.06
CA LEU A 76 13.87 9.98 14.97
C LEU A 76 12.56 10.72 15.27
N VAL A 77 11.59 10.05 15.93
CA VAL A 77 10.35 10.70 16.38
C VAL A 77 10.62 11.81 17.40
N GLU A 78 11.54 11.62 18.34
CA GLU A 78 11.90 12.68 19.30
C GLU A 78 12.58 13.87 18.62
N VAL A 79 13.45 13.63 17.63
CA VAL A 79 14.02 14.70 16.79
C VAL A 79 12.92 15.48 16.07
N ILE A 80 11.98 14.78 15.42
CA ILE A 80 10.85 15.42 14.72
C ILE A 80 10.03 16.28 15.67
N LYS A 81 9.72 15.81 16.88
CA LYS A 81 8.97 16.60 17.86
C LYS A 81 9.73 17.86 18.28
N GLN A 82 11.04 17.76 18.47
CA GLN A 82 11.87 18.91 18.83
C GLN A 82 11.91 19.92 17.68
N ASP A 83 12.02 19.46 16.44
CA ASP A 83 12.04 20.33 15.26
C ASP A 83 10.70 21.02 15.03
N VAL A 84 9.58 20.33 15.29
CA VAL A 84 8.24 20.93 15.30
C VAL A 84 8.14 22.04 16.34
N GLU A 85 8.61 21.79 17.56
CA GLU A 85 8.58 22.78 18.64
C GLU A 85 9.45 24.00 18.31
N ASN A 86 10.65 23.77 17.76
CA ASN A 86 11.55 24.83 17.33
C ASN A 86 10.95 25.66 16.19
N ALA A 87 10.35 25.00 15.19
CA ALA A 87 9.69 25.66 14.07
C ALA A 87 8.49 26.50 14.54
N TYR A 88 7.67 25.96 15.45
CA TYR A 88 6.55 26.69 16.04
C TYR A 88 7.05 27.93 16.80
N LYS A 89 8.05 27.79 17.67
CA LYS A 89 8.61 28.90 18.44
C LYS A 89 9.20 29.99 17.55
N ALA A 90 9.91 29.61 16.50
CA ALA A 90 10.50 30.56 15.55
C ALA A 90 9.41 31.37 14.81
N ASP A 91 8.35 30.70 14.36
CA ASP A 91 7.25 31.36 13.65
C ASP A 91 6.33 32.17 14.59
N PHE A 92 6.14 31.71 15.83
CA PHE A 92 5.47 32.49 16.87
C PHE A 92 6.22 33.79 17.21
N ALA A 93 7.54 33.70 17.40
CA ALA A 93 8.39 34.86 17.66
C ALA A 93 8.38 35.85 16.49
N TYR A 94 8.29 35.36 15.25
CA TYR A 94 8.14 36.19 14.06
C TYR A 94 6.81 36.97 14.06
N LEU A 95 5.71 36.34 14.48
CA LEU A 95 4.37 36.96 14.46
C LEU A 95 4.09 37.89 15.65
N HIS A 96 4.56 37.53 16.85
CA HIS A 96 4.19 38.20 18.10
C HIS A 96 5.34 38.96 18.76
N GLY A 97 6.58 38.75 18.29
CA GLY A 97 7.79 39.27 18.89
C GLY A 97 8.48 38.26 19.82
N PRO A 98 9.82 38.33 19.96
CA PRO A 98 10.61 37.32 20.68
C PRO A 98 10.38 37.30 22.19
N ASP A 99 9.90 38.40 22.77
CA ASP A 99 9.72 38.56 24.22
C ASP A 99 8.35 38.05 24.72
N VAL A 100 7.46 37.64 23.81
CA VAL A 100 6.13 37.13 24.17
C VAL A 100 6.23 35.67 24.60
N GLN A 101 5.78 35.39 25.82
CA GLN A 101 5.77 34.02 26.36
C GLN A 101 4.62 33.19 25.79
N LEU A 102 4.86 31.89 25.64
CA LEU A 102 3.85 30.92 25.22
C LEU A 102 2.83 30.72 26.34
N GLY A 103 1.54 30.91 26.03
CA GLY A 103 0.44 30.53 26.92
C GLY A 103 0.09 29.05 26.82
N GLU A 104 -0.82 28.59 27.68
CA GLU A 104 -1.30 27.20 27.71
C GLU A 104 -1.94 26.77 26.38
N GLU A 105 -2.65 27.67 25.69
CA GLU A 105 -3.24 27.41 24.38
C GLU A 105 -2.16 27.09 23.32
N ASN A 106 -1.05 27.83 23.34
CA ASN A 106 0.06 27.61 22.40
C ASN A 106 0.79 26.28 22.70
N LEU A 107 0.91 25.91 23.97
CA LEU A 107 1.49 24.62 24.35
C LEU A 107 0.62 23.46 23.85
N LYS A 108 -0.70 23.59 23.92
CA LYS A 108 -1.63 22.60 23.37
C LYS A 108 -1.50 22.51 21.85
N GLU A 109 -1.42 23.64 21.14
CA GLU A 109 -1.21 23.65 19.69
C GLU A 109 0.11 22.96 19.30
N ILE A 110 1.20 23.20 20.06
CA ILE A 110 2.48 22.53 19.82
C ILE A 110 2.34 21.01 19.93
N GLU A 111 1.64 20.51 20.95
CA GLU A 111 1.41 19.06 21.10
C GLU A 111 0.55 18.48 19.96
N ASP A 112 -0.46 19.22 19.49
CA ASP A 112 -1.25 18.82 18.33
C ASP A 112 -0.38 18.76 17.06
N TYR A 113 0.51 19.73 16.85
CA TYR A 113 1.47 19.72 15.75
C TYR A 113 2.47 18.57 15.84
N LYS A 114 2.97 18.26 17.05
CA LYS A 114 3.87 17.13 17.29
C LYS A 114 3.18 15.81 16.93
N LEU A 115 1.96 15.59 17.43
CA LEU A 115 1.21 14.37 17.14
C LEU A 115 0.92 14.23 15.63
N LYS A 116 0.57 15.33 14.97
CA LYS A 116 0.34 15.35 13.52
C LYS A 116 1.61 15.01 12.74
N ALA A 117 2.76 15.58 13.11
CA ALA A 117 4.04 15.30 12.47
C ALA A 117 4.45 13.84 12.64
N VAL A 118 4.32 13.28 13.85
CA VAL A 118 4.59 11.87 14.14
C VAL A 118 3.66 10.96 13.32
N THR A 119 2.38 11.29 13.24
CA THR A 119 1.40 10.52 12.47
C THR A 119 1.79 10.47 11.00
N HIS A 120 2.01 11.62 10.37
CA HIS A 120 2.40 11.69 8.96
C HIS A 120 3.75 11.00 8.70
N PHE A 121 4.71 11.14 9.61
CA PHE A 121 5.99 10.45 9.49
C PHE A 121 5.81 8.94 9.48
N LEU A 122 5.10 8.37 10.46
CA LEU A 122 4.87 6.93 10.56
C LEU A 122 4.06 6.38 9.38
N GLU A 123 3.04 7.10 8.91
CA GLU A 123 2.31 6.76 7.68
C GLU A 123 3.23 6.68 6.47
N ARG A 124 4.14 7.66 6.34
CA ARG A 124 5.07 7.71 5.23
C ARG A 124 6.09 6.59 5.29
N ILE A 125 6.64 6.30 6.46
CA ILE A 125 7.53 5.16 6.66
C ILE A 125 6.81 3.87 6.26
N ARG A 126 5.57 3.67 6.74
CA ARG A 126 4.77 2.48 6.41
C ARG A 126 4.53 2.31 4.92
N ARG A 127 4.34 3.41 4.19
CA ARG A 127 4.07 3.41 2.75
C ARG A 127 5.33 3.20 1.90
N GLU A 128 6.44 3.81 2.29
CA GLU A 128 7.66 3.88 1.45
C GLU A 128 8.64 2.73 1.72
N PHE A 129 8.58 2.12 2.90
CA PHE A 129 9.49 1.07 3.32
C PHE A 129 8.74 -0.24 3.57
N SER A 130 9.32 -1.37 3.15
CA SER A 130 8.69 -2.70 3.27
C SER A 130 9.39 -3.60 4.28
N GLU A 131 10.47 -3.11 4.87
CA GLU A 131 11.34 -3.82 5.80
C GLU A 131 10.59 -4.15 7.08
N GLU A 132 10.52 -5.44 7.40
CA GLU A 132 9.73 -5.94 8.53
C GLU A 132 10.15 -5.30 9.88
N TYR A 133 11.44 -5.01 10.05
CA TYR A 133 11.94 -4.36 11.28
C TYR A 133 11.45 -2.90 11.42
N LEU A 134 11.22 -2.18 10.32
CA LEU A 134 10.62 -0.84 10.33
C LEU A 134 9.13 -0.92 10.62
N GLN A 135 8.42 -1.85 9.98
CA GLN A 135 6.99 -2.05 10.20
C GLN A 135 6.68 -2.38 11.66
N ARG A 136 7.46 -3.26 12.28
CA ARG A 136 7.34 -3.57 13.73
C ARG A 136 7.57 -2.35 14.63
N GLN A 137 8.49 -1.45 14.25
CA GLN A 137 8.72 -0.21 15.01
C GLN A 137 7.57 0.78 14.80
N VAL A 138 7.04 0.90 13.59
CA VAL A 138 5.85 1.70 13.28
C VAL A 138 4.66 1.23 14.11
N ASP A 139 4.39 -0.08 14.16
CA ASP A 139 3.28 -0.63 14.93
C ASP A 139 3.41 -0.32 16.44
N LYS A 140 4.63 -0.47 17.00
CA LYS A 140 4.91 -0.12 18.40
C LYS A 140 4.65 1.37 18.68
N LEU A 141 5.11 2.25 17.80
CA LEU A 141 4.93 3.69 17.94
C LEU A 141 3.46 4.08 17.72
N ALA A 142 2.77 3.46 16.79
CA ALA A 142 1.33 3.69 16.56
C ALA A 142 0.49 3.34 17.79
N VAL A 143 0.85 2.27 18.51
CA VAL A 143 0.22 1.96 19.81
C VAL A 143 0.56 3.01 20.86
N ALA A 144 1.84 3.38 21.00
CA ALA A 144 2.29 4.35 22.00
C ALA A 144 1.66 5.74 21.84
N TYR A 145 1.44 6.19 20.60
CA TYR A 145 0.82 7.48 20.28
C TYR A 145 -0.68 7.40 19.99
N ASN A 146 -1.29 6.24 20.22
CA ASN A 146 -2.72 6.00 20.03
C ASN A 146 -3.23 6.33 18.59
N ILE A 147 -2.43 6.05 17.57
CA ILE A 147 -2.76 6.30 16.16
C ILE A 147 -3.56 5.12 15.60
N GLU A 148 -4.89 5.18 15.73
CA GLU A 148 -5.80 4.04 15.52
C GLU A 148 -5.66 3.35 14.16
N HIS A 149 -5.60 4.10 13.06
CA HIS A 149 -5.54 3.54 11.70
C HIS A 149 -4.17 2.94 11.35
N LEU A 150 -3.14 3.19 12.16
CA LEU A 150 -1.83 2.57 12.02
C LEU A 150 -1.62 1.38 12.97
N LYS A 151 -2.49 1.18 13.96
CA LYS A 151 -2.32 0.05 14.89
C LYS A 151 -2.36 -1.27 14.10
N PRO A 152 -1.54 -2.26 14.48
CA PRO A 152 -1.70 -3.60 13.96
C PRO A 152 -3.13 -4.05 14.28
N LYS A 153 -3.80 -4.68 13.31
CA LYS A 153 -5.11 -5.28 13.58
C LYS A 153 -4.93 -6.22 14.78
N PRO A 154 -5.86 -6.19 15.75
CA PRO A 154 -5.80 -7.14 16.86
C PRO A 154 -5.69 -8.55 16.28
N GLU A 155 -4.85 -9.38 16.91
CA GLU A 155 -4.82 -10.79 16.54
C GLU A 155 -6.26 -11.33 16.59
N PRO A 156 -6.72 -12.02 15.54
CA PRO A 156 -8.07 -12.58 15.54
C PRO A 156 -8.20 -13.48 16.76
N ASP A 157 -9.32 -13.32 17.48
CA ASP A 157 -9.61 -14.18 18.62
C ASP A 157 -9.70 -15.65 18.19
N ALA A 158 -9.63 -16.56 19.17
CA ALA A 158 -9.67 -17.99 18.91
C ALA A 158 -10.93 -18.41 18.13
N ASP A 159 -12.04 -17.71 18.33
CA ASP A 159 -13.30 -17.95 17.65
C ASP A 159 -13.25 -17.53 16.18
N THR A 160 -12.63 -16.39 15.86
CA THR A 160 -12.39 -15.93 14.48
C THR A 160 -11.40 -16.85 13.76
N MET A 161 -10.36 -17.31 14.43
CA MET A 161 -9.42 -18.28 13.86
C MET A 161 -10.11 -19.60 13.52
N LYS A 162 -10.98 -20.09 14.40
CA LYS A 162 -11.77 -21.29 14.16
C LYS A 162 -12.73 -21.11 12.98
N ALA A 163 -13.40 -19.96 12.88
CA ALA A 163 -14.26 -19.65 11.73
C ALA A 163 -13.48 -19.60 10.41
N ILE A 164 -12.25 -19.08 10.42
CA ILE A 164 -11.37 -19.08 9.25
C ILE A 164 -10.99 -20.51 8.85
N GLU A 165 -10.65 -21.37 9.81
CA GLU A 165 -10.35 -22.78 9.55
C GLU A 165 -11.56 -23.53 8.97
N GLU A 166 -12.76 -23.29 9.49
CA GLU A 166 -14.01 -23.87 8.97
C GLU A 166 -14.27 -23.42 7.53
N LEU A 167 -14.10 -22.12 7.23
CA LEU A 167 -14.21 -21.58 5.87
C LEU A 167 -13.16 -22.15 4.91
N GLN A 168 -11.93 -22.35 5.38
CA GLN A 168 -10.88 -22.98 4.58
C GLN A 168 -11.24 -24.43 4.24
N GLN A 169 -11.76 -25.19 5.22
CA GLN A 169 -12.21 -26.56 5.01
C GLN A 169 -13.36 -26.62 3.99
N GLU A 170 -14.35 -25.73 4.12
CA GLU A 170 -15.47 -25.62 3.18
C GLU A 170 -15.00 -25.24 1.77
N ALA A 171 -14.05 -24.31 1.66
CA ALA A 171 -13.44 -23.95 0.38
C ALA A 171 -12.72 -25.12 -0.26
N THR A 172 -11.93 -25.89 0.50
CA THR A 172 -11.27 -27.11 -0.02
C THR A 172 -12.27 -28.17 -0.48
N ALA A 173 -13.33 -28.43 0.30
CA ALA A 173 -14.38 -29.38 -0.08
C ALA A 173 -15.10 -28.94 -1.36
N THR A 174 -15.35 -27.64 -1.51
CA THR A 174 -15.94 -27.05 -2.70
C THR A 174 -15.02 -27.21 -3.92
N ILE A 175 -13.72 -26.98 -3.77
CA ILE A 175 -12.72 -27.18 -4.84
C ILE A 175 -12.70 -28.64 -5.28
N GLU A 176 -12.77 -29.60 -4.36
CA GLU A 176 -12.81 -31.03 -4.69
C GLU A 176 -14.08 -31.39 -5.45
N ARG A 177 -15.25 -30.86 -5.03
CA ARG A 177 -16.52 -31.06 -5.74
C ARG A 177 -16.47 -30.49 -7.16
N ILE A 178 -15.91 -29.30 -7.34
CA ILE A 178 -15.71 -28.69 -8.67
C ILE A 178 -14.80 -29.58 -9.52
N ARG A 179 -13.72 -30.13 -8.95
CA ARG A 179 -12.82 -31.05 -9.67
C ARG A 179 -13.54 -32.34 -10.09
N ALA A 180 -14.39 -32.90 -9.23
CA ALA A 180 -15.19 -34.08 -9.55
C ALA A 180 -16.16 -33.81 -10.71
N LEU A 181 -16.95 -32.74 -10.61
CA LEU A 181 -17.87 -32.30 -11.68
C LEU A 181 -17.14 -32.06 -13.00
N LYS A 182 -15.94 -31.46 -12.96
CA LYS A 182 -15.13 -31.24 -14.16
C LYS A 182 -14.72 -32.56 -14.83
N ARG A 183 -14.45 -33.62 -14.07
CA ARG A 183 -14.17 -34.95 -14.62
C ARG A 183 -15.42 -35.57 -15.23
N GLU A 184 -16.55 -35.50 -14.53
CA GLU A 184 -17.83 -36.01 -15.05
C GLU A 184 -18.22 -35.34 -16.37
N ILE A 185 -18.05 -34.02 -16.48
CA ILE A 185 -18.28 -33.28 -17.73
C ILE A 185 -17.33 -33.73 -18.84
N ALA A 186 -16.05 -33.97 -18.53
CA ALA A 186 -15.07 -34.46 -19.50
C ALA A 186 -15.44 -35.86 -20.01
N ASP A 187 -15.87 -36.75 -19.12
CA ASP A 187 -16.32 -38.10 -19.46
C ASP A 187 -17.61 -38.07 -20.30
N ALA A 188 -18.57 -37.24 -19.92
CA ALA A 188 -19.81 -37.04 -20.68
C ALA A 188 -19.52 -36.52 -22.09
N LYS A 189 -18.58 -35.57 -22.22
CA LYS A 189 -18.13 -35.06 -23.52
C LYS A 189 -17.47 -36.15 -24.35
N CYS A 190 -16.61 -36.97 -23.76
CA CYS A 190 -15.97 -38.09 -24.46
C CYS A 190 -17.01 -39.10 -24.99
N ARG A 191 -18.04 -39.41 -24.17
CA ARG A 191 -19.16 -40.28 -24.60
C ARG A 191 -19.98 -39.66 -25.73
N LEU A 192 -20.28 -38.36 -25.66
CA LEU A 192 -20.95 -37.64 -26.74
C LEU A 192 -20.14 -37.69 -28.05
N ASP A 193 -18.83 -37.45 -27.97
CA ASP A 193 -17.93 -37.53 -29.14
C ASP A 193 -17.88 -38.95 -29.72
N GLN A 194 -17.94 -39.99 -28.88
CA GLN A 194 -18.03 -41.39 -29.33
C GLN A 194 -19.35 -41.70 -30.03
N LEU A 195 -20.48 -41.30 -29.43
CA LEU A 195 -21.81 -41.48 -30.04
C LEU A 195 -21.90 -40.75 -31.38
N TRP A 196 -21.36 -39.53 -31.47
CA TRP A 196 -21.31 -38.78 -32.72
C TRP A 196 -20.51 -39.49 -33.80
N ARG A 197 -19.36 -40.08 -33.46
CA ARG A 197 -18.56 -40.87 -34.42
C ARG A 197 -19.32 -42.09 -34.93
N LEU A 198 -19.98 -42.83 -34.04
CA LEU A 198 -20.77 -44.00 -34.40
C LEU A 198 -21.93 -43.63 -35.34
N GLU A 199 -22.62 -42.53 -35.06
CA GLU A 199 -23.71 -42.03 -35.91
C GLU A 199 -23.18 -41.62 -37.31
N VAL A 200 -22.05 -40.90 -37.36
CA VAL A 200 -21.41 -40.53 -38.63
C VAL A 200 -20.96 -41.77 -39.42
N GLU A 201 -20.45 -42.80 -38.75
CA GLU A 201 -20.07 -44.08 -39.38
C GLU A 201 -21.29 -44.84 -39.90
N ALA A 202 -22.39 -44.89 -39.14
CA ALA A 202 -23.65 -45.50 -39.56
C ALA A 202 -24.22 -44.79 -40.81
N LEU A 203 -24.26 -43.46 -40.81
CA LEU A 203 -24.72 -42.64 -41.95
C LEU A 203 -23.81 -42.77 -43.18
N ARG A 204 -22.49 -42.98 -43.00
CA ARG A 204 -21.55 -43.28 -44.09
C ARG A 204 -21.76 -44.70 -44.64
N GLY A 205 -22.09 -45.66 -43.79
CA GLY A 205 -22.36 -47.06 -44.16
C GLY A 205 -23.64 -47.23 -44.99
N THR A 206 -24.64 -46.37 -44.81
CA THR A 206 -25.89 -46.38 -45.59
C THR A 206 -25.78 -45.86 -47.03
N SER A 207 -24.58 -45.44 -47.48
CA SER A 207 -24.35 -44.90 -48.83
C SER A 207 -24.00 -45.93 -49.92
N ARG A 208 -24.13 -47.24 -49.66
CA ARG A 208 -23.83 -48.28 -50.67
C ARG A 208 -25.03 -48.79 -51.50
N GLU A 209 -26.24 -48.35 -51.20
CA GLU A 209 -27.42 -48.59 -52.04
C GLU A 209 -28.08 -47.26 -52.42
N GLY A 210 -27.77 -46.75 -53.63
CA GLY A 210 -28.57 -45.71 -54.30
C GLY A 210 -28.20 -44.24 -54.03
N HIS A 211 -27.50 -43.63 -55.00
CA HIS A 211 -27.52 -42.20 -55.39
C HIS A 211 -28.14 -41.12 -54.48
N SER A 212 -27.73 -40.98 -53.22
CA SER A 212 -28.16 -39.84 -52.40
C SER A 212 -26.96 -39.14 -51.76
N GLN A 213 -26.63 -37.94 -52.26
CA GLN A 213 -25.75 -37.00 -51.57
C GLN A 213 -26.39 -36.62 -50.23
N VAL A 214 -25.96 -37.24 -49.13
CA VAL A 214 -26.31 -36.75 -47.79
C VAL A 214 -25.50 -35.48 -47.54
N ARG A 215 -26.12 -34.31 -47.73
CA ARG A 215 -25.56 -33.02 -47.27
C ARG A 215 -25.71 -32.94 -45.76
N VAL A 216 -24.61 -33.12 -45.03
CA VAL A 216 -24.53 -32.73 -43.63
C VAL A 216 -24.40 -31.21 -43.58
N MET A 217 -25.47 -30.50 -43.25
CA MET A 217 -25.40 -29.07 -42.95
C MET A 217 -24.91 -28.90 -41.52
N ILE A 218 -23.65 -28.46 -41.37
CA ILE A 218 -23.11 -28.00 -40.10
C ILE A 218 -23.60 -26.56 -39.92
N PHE A 219 -24.57 -26.36 -39.03
CA PHE A 219 -24.96 -25.02 -38.62
C PHE A 219 -23.83 -24.40 -37.80
N LYS A 220 -23.35 -23.21 -38.19
CA LYS A 220 -22.35 -22.45 -37.44
C LYS A 220 -22.93 -21.80 -36.18
N GLU A 221 -24.26 -21.67 -36.12
CA GLU A 221 -25.00 -21.08 -35.02
C GLU A 221 -26.15 -22.01 -34.65
N TRP A 222 -26.33 -22.21 -33.35
CA TRP A 222 -27.40 -23.03 -32.79
C TRP A 222 -28.74 -22.37 -33.14
N PRO A 223 -29.73 -23.08 -33.71
CA PRO A 223 -31.04 -22.47 -33.93
C PRO A 223 -31.64 -22.15 -32.56
N GLU A 224 -31.95 -20.87 -32.34
CA GLU A 224 -32.76 -20.45 -31.21
C GLU A 224 -34.12 -21.13 -31.33
N ILE A 225 -34.35 -22.16 -30.53
CA ILE A 225 -35.66 -22.75 -30.36
C ILE A 225 -36.38 -21.86 -29.34
N GLY A 226 -37.24 -20.98 -29.81
CA GLY A 226 -38.25 -20.31 -28.98
C GLY A 226 -39.55 -21.13 -28.91
N PRO A 227 -40.47 -20.82 -27.98
CA PRO A 227 -40.43 -19.75 -26.97
C PRO A 227 -39.79 -20.16 -25.63
#